data_AF-A0A933R8B6-F1
#
_entry.id   AF-A0A933R8B6-F1
#
_cell.length_a   1.000
_cell.length_b   1.000
_cell.length_c   1.000
_cell.angle_alpha   90.00
_cell.angle_beta   90.00
_cell.angle_gamma   90.00
#
_symmetry.space_group_name_H-M   'P 1'
#
loop_
_entity.id
_entity.type
_entity.pdbx_description
1 polymer ?
#
loop_
_entity_poly.entity_id
_entity_poly.type
_entity_poly.pdbx_seq_one_letter_code
_entity_poly.pdbx_strand_id
1 'polypeptide(L)'
;MQRSLAGLLFALAFACASLAICGFLLQRAMLSPSNSSDAAETVLGDMQMRDAIVNTVSTATALQMYPDDAVARANVAVVVGQVADAKAGAPVFADVLRDVHARLIGQRHTAVQISPAQLVEITRDQRASVLPAVIVPVPELGALATTDTVLGWLVPIAGIAALALFVLCALARPEKAALIRTLGIGLVVLAVLTFTFAWIIPRFVPPVLTDNVWGRLPSRLADGALPLTVGATLLLLSAGLAMFVGSARMGRTRRWSQPVSTYRYREERRWS
;
A
#
# COMPACT_ATOMS: atom_id res chain seq x y z
N MET A 1 -35.45 -1.39 19.31
CA MET A 1 -34.41 -2.37 18.92
C MET A 1 -33.96 -2.25 17.45
N GLN A 2 -34.86 -2.12 16.46
CA GLN A 2 -34.48 -2.02 15.03
C GLN A 2 -33.43 -0.92 14.69
N ARG A 3 -33.50 0.24 15.35
CA ARG A 3 -32.50 1.32 15.18
C ARG A 3 -31.08 0.95 15.62
N SER A 4 -30.92 0.03 16.58
CA SER A 4 -29.60 -0.42 17.05
C SER A 4 -28.99 -1.45 16.10
N LEU A 5 -29.81 -2.31 15.51
CA LEU A 5 -29.35 -3.35 14.58
C LEU A 5 -28.81 -2.74 13.27
N ALA A 6 -29.52 -1.78 12.66
CA ALA A 6 -29.06 -1.14 11.43
C ALA A 6 -27.73 -0.38 11.61
N GLY A 7 -27.55 0.29 12.75
CA GLY A 7 -26.29 0.95 13.09
C GLY A 7 -25.13 -0.03 13.26
N LEU A 8 -25.38 -1.18 13.89
CA LEU A 8 -24.37 -2.23 14.07
C LEU A 8 -23.96 -2.86 12.72
N LEU A 9 -24.94 -3.19 11.87
CA LEU A 9 -24.67 -3.72 10.53
C LEU A 9 -23.85 -2.73 9.70
N PHE A 10 -24.18 -1.44 9.76
CA PHE A 10 -23.42 -0.40 9.06
C PHE A 10 -21.99 -0.28 9.58
N ALA A 11 -21.80 -0.28 10.91
CA ALA A 11 -20.46 -0.22 11.51
C ALA A 11 -19.61 -1.44 11.12
N LEU A 12 -20.21 -2.64 11.10
CA LEU A 12 -19.54 -3.86 10.68
C LEU A 12 -19.20 -3.82 9.18
N ALA A 13 -20.13 -3.38 8.32
CA ALA A 13 -19.89 -3.19 6.89
C ALA A 13 -18.72 -2.25 6.65
N PHE A 14 -18.69 -1.14 7.38
CA PHE A 14 -17.64 -0.14 7.28
C PHE A 14 -16.29 -0.65 7.78
N ALA A 15 -16.25 -1.43 8.86
CA ALA A 15 -15.04 -2.07 9.35
C ALA A 15 -14.48 -3.06 8.32
N CYS A 16 -15.33 -3.92 7.74
CA CYS A 16 -14.95 -4.83 6.67
C CYS A 16 -14.45 -4.08 5.43
N ALA A 17 -15.13 -3.00 5.02
CA ALA A 17 -14.72 -2.18 3.89
C ALA A 17 -13.35 -1.52 4.14
N SER A 18 -13.14 -0.99 5.35
CA SER A 18 -11.88 -0.37 5.75
C SER A 18 -10.75 -1.39 5.74
N LEU A 19 -10.98 -2.58 6.27
CA LEU A 19 -10.00 -3.67 6.26
C LEU A 19 -9.65 -4.08 4.82
N ALA A 20 -10.65 -4.24 3.95
CA ALA A 20 -10.44 -4.60 2.55
C ALA A 20 -9.65 -3.53 1.80
N ILE A 21 -10.04 -2.25 1.93
CA ILE A 21 -9.38 -1.13 1.24
C ILE A 21 -7.95 -0.96 1.76
N CYS A 22 -7.75 -0.91 3.08
CA CYS A 22 -6.42 -0.72 3.67
C CYS A 22 -5.51 -1.93 3.42
N GLY A 23 -6.04 -3.15 3.50
CA GLY A 23 -5.28 -4.36 3.17
C GLY A 23 -4.87 -4.41 1.70
N PHE A 24 -5.78 -4.06 0.78
CA PHE A 24 -5.47 -3.95 -0.64
C PHE A 24 -4.40 -2.89 -0.92
N LEU A 25 -4.51 -1.72 -0.28
CA LEU A 25 -3.52 -0.65 -0.44
C LEU A 25 -2.16 -1.04 0.15
N LEU A 26 -2.13 -1.73 1.28
CA LEU A 26 -0.90 -2.25 1.86
C LEU A 26 -0.26 -3.31 0.93
N GLN A 27 -1.05 -4.23 0.38
CA GLN A 27 -0.58 -5.20 -0.62
C GLN A 27 0.01 -4.51 -1.84
N ARG A 28 -0.68 -3.50 -2.36
CA ARG A 28 -0.21 -2.75 -3.53
C ARG A 28 1.04 -1.94 -3.22
N ALA A 29 1.09 -1.24 -2.08
CA ALA A 29 2.21 -0.38 -1.73
C ALA A 29 3.49 -1.17 -1.42
N MET A 30 3.35 -2.33 -0.77
CA MET A 30 4.48 -3.04 -0.18
C MET A 30 4.65 -4.48 -0.64
N LEU A 31 3.63 -5.17 -1.14
CA LEU A 31 3.67 -6.64 -1.36
C LEU A 31 3.42 -7.01 -2.82
N SER A 32 3.50 -6.04 -3.75
CA SER A 32 3.32 -6.27 -5.18
C SER A 32 4.66 -6.15 -5.90
N PRO A 33 5.31 -7.27 -6.28
CA PRO A 33 6.59 -7.24 -7.00
C PRO A 33 6.54 -6.47 -8.31
N SER A 34 5.40 -6.47 -9.00
CA SER A 34 5.22 -5.73 -10.26
C SER A 34 5.47 -4.23 -10.08
N ASN A 35 5.07 -3.67 -8.94
CA ASN A 35 5.25 -2.24 -8.66
C ASN A 35 6.72 -1.88 -8.44
N SER A 36 7.56 -2.86 -8.08
CA SER A 36 9.01 -2.65 -7.97
C SER A 36 9.70 -2.54 -9.31
N SER A 37 9.19 -3.23 -10.32
CA SER A 37 9.65 -3.06 -11.71
C SER A 37 9.36 -1.64 -12.18
N ASP A 38 8.14 -1.16 -11.96
CA ASP A 38 7.73 0.20 -12.36
C ASP A 38 8.44 1.30 -11.56
N ALA A 39 8.78 1.01 -10.30
CA ALA A 39 9.48 1.93 -9.41
C ALA A 39 11.01 1.76 -9.39
N ALA A 40 11.59 1.06 -10.37
CA ALA A 40 13.03 0.79 -10.42
C ALA A 40 13.87 2.07 -10.34
N GLU A 41 13.45 3.16 -11.00
CA GLU A 41 14.11 4.48 -10.91
C GLU A 41 14.12 5.01 -9.46
N THR A 42 13.01 4.90 -8.74
CA THR A 42 12.91 5.34 -7.34
C THR A 42 13.75 4.47 -6.40
N VAL A 43 13.78 3.15 -6.63
CA VAL A 43 14.56 2.21 -5.83
C VAL A 43 16.06 2.40 -6.03
N LEU A 44 16.52 2.54 -7.28
CA LEU A 44 17.94 2.78 -7.60
C LEU A 44 18.43 4.17 -7.17
N GLY A 45 17.52 5.11 -6.92
CA GLY A 45 17.82 6.38 -6.27
C GLY A 45 18.27 6.24 -4.81
N ASP A 46 18.05 5.08 -4.16
CA ASP A 46 18.63 4.77 -2.85
C ASP A 46 20.08 4.31 -3.02
N MET A 47 21.01 5.16 -2.57
CA MET A 47 22.45 4.89 -2.62
C MET A 47 22.83 3.54 -2.01
N GLN A 48 22.22 3.13 -0.89
CA GLN A 48 22.58 1.86 -0.25
C GLN A 48 22.12 0.64 -1.05
N MET A 49 20.91 0.69 -1.61
CA MET A 49 20.42 -0.41 -2.47
C MET A 49 21.23 -0.49 -3.76
N ARG A 50 21.54 0.67 -4.36
CA ARG A 50 22.40 0.74 -5.53
C ARG A 50 23.79 0.17 -5.23
N ASP A 51 24.42 0.57 -4.13
CA ASP A 51 25.74 0.08 -3.74
C ASP A 51 25.72 -1.43 -3.47
N ALA A 52 24.66 -1.96 -2.87
CA ALA A 52 24.51 -3.40 -2.66
C ALA A 52 24.43 -4.17 -3.99
N ILE A 53 23.67 -3.66 -4.97
CA ILE A 53 23.59 -4.24 -6.31
C ILE A 53 24.95 -4.16 -7.01
N VAL A 54 25.56 -2.98 -7.05
CA VAL A 54 26.85 -2.75 -7.69
C VAL A 54 27.93 -3.65 -7.09
N ASN A 55 28.01 -3.73 -5.76
CA ASN A 55 28.99 -4.59 -5.09
C ASN A 55 28.75 -6.07 -5.39
N THR A 56 27.50 -6.53 -5.38
CA THR A 56 27.17 -7.94 -5.65
C THR A 56 27.53 -8.32 -7.09
N VAL A 57 27.07 -7.53 -8.07
CA VAL A 57 27.31 -7.79 -9.49
C VAL A 57 28.80 -7.66 -9.82
N SER A 58 29.45 -6.57 -9.41
CA SER A 58 30.87 -6.36 -9.73
C SER A 58 31.79 -7.41 -9.12
N THR A 59 31.52 -7.85 -7.89
CA THR A 59 32.32 -8.90 -7.23
C THR A 59 32.16 -10.23 -7.96
N ALA A 60 30.92 -10.64 -8.28
CA ALA A 60 30.67 -11.91 -8.95
C ALA A 60 31.21 -11.92 -10.38
N THR A 61 30.99 -10.84 -11.14
CA THR A 61 31.49 -10.72 -12.52
C THR A 61 33.02 -10.67 -12.55
N ALA A 62 33.66 -9.89 -11.67
CA ALA A 62 35.12 -9.78 -11.67
C ALA A 62 35.80 -11.10 -11.31
N LEU A 63 35.28 -11.83 -10.32
CA LEU A 63 35.82 -13.13 -9.91
C LEU A 63 35.78 -14.17 -11.05
N GLN A 64 34.75 -14.12 -11.89
CA GLN A 64 34.58 -15.08 -12.97
C GLN A 64 35.26 -14.66 -14.29
N MET A 65 35.24 -13.37 -14.61
CA MET A 65 35.77 -12.86 -15.87
C MET A 65 37.27 -12.51 -15.80
N TYR A 66 37.77 -12.16 -14.61
CA TYR A 66 39.15 -11.69 -14.39
C TYR A 66 39.73 -12.24 -13.07
N PRO A 67 39.92 -13.56 -12.94
CA PRO A 67 40.30 -14.19 -11.67
C PRO A 67 41.62 -13.69 -11.07
N ASP A 68 42.54 -13.18 -11.89
CA ASP A 68 43.88 -12.74 -11.47
C ASP A 68 44.06 -11.21 -11.48
N ASP A 69 43.01 -10.44 -11.75
CA ASP A 69 43.08 -8.97 -11.83
C ASP A 69 42.48 -8.31 -10.58
N ALA A 70 43.36 -7.82 -9.71
CA ALA A 70 42.98 -7.12 -8.49
C ALA A 70 42.21 -5.80 -8.73
N VAL A 71 42.33 -5.20 -9.92
CA VAL A 71 41.70 -3.93 -10.29
C VAL A 71 40.38 -4.16 -11.03
N ALA A 72 40.16 -5.33 -11.63
CA ALA A 72 38.96 -5.64 -12.42
C ALA A 72 37.65 -5.38 -11.67
N ARG A 73 37.58 -5.70 -10.38
CA ARG A 73 36.38 -5.43 -9.56
C ARG A 73 36.02 -3.95 -9.53
N ALA A 74 37.01 -3.07 -9.35
CA ALA A 74 36.79 -1.63 -9.32
C ALA A 74 36.32 -1.12 -10.69
N ASN A 75 36.92 -1.60 -11.77
CA ASN A 75 36.54 -1.22 -13.13
C ASN A 75 35.09 -1.65 -13.45
N VAL A 76 34.72 -2.89 -13.13
CA VAL A 76 33.34 -3.37 -13.32
C VAL A 76 32.37 -2.58 -12.43
N ALA A 77 32.73 -2.30 -11.17
CA ALA A 77 31.88 -1.52 -10.27
C ALA A 77 31.57 -0.11 -10.81
N VAL A 78 32.54 0.55 -11.46
CA VAL A 78 32.32 1.86 -12.10
C VAL A 78 31.29 1.75 -13.22
N VAL A 79 31.42 0.77 -14.11
CA VAL A 79 30.49 0.58 -15.24
C VAL A 79 29.09 0.24 -14.74
N VAL A 80 28.97 -0.73 -13.83
CA VAL A 80 27.69 -1.14 -13.24
C VAL A 80 27.06 0.04 -12.48
N GLY A 81 27.86 0.82 -11.75
CA GLY A 81 27.41 2.02 -11.05
C GLY A 81 26.85 3.08 -11.99
N GLN A 82 27.52 3.34 -13.12
CA GLN A 82 27.03 4.27 -14.14
C GLN A 82 25.71 3.81 -14.75
N VAL A 83 25.56 2.51 -15.03
CA VAL A 83 24.28 1.96 -15.53
C VAL A 83 23.19 2.10 -14.46
N ALA A 84 23.48 1.77 -13.21
CA ALA A 84 22.50 1.85 -12.12
C ALA A 84 22.08 3.29 -11.76
N ASP A 85 22.97 4.28 -11.96
CA ASP A 85 22.67 5.70 -11.71
C ASP A 85 21.93 6.35 -12.90
N ALA A 86 22.10 5.81 -14.11
CA ALA A 86 21.41 6.30 -15.29
C ALA A 86 19.92 5.94 -15.26
N LYS A 87 19.05 6.90 -15.59
CA LYS A 87 17.61 6.66 -15.78
C LYS A 87 17.32 5.55 -16.80
N ALA A 88 18.14 5.44 -17.85
CA ALA A 88 18.05 4.39 -18.86
C ALA A 88 18.45 2.99 -18.34
N GLY A 89 19.12 2.89 -17.20
CA GLY A 89 19.44 1.61 -16.55
C GLY A 89 18.35 1.08 -15.64
N ALA A 90 17.37 1.89 -15.23
CA ALA A 90 16.21 1.44 -14.47
C ALA A 90 15.49 0.22 -15.10
N PRO A 91 15.14 0.21 -16.40
CA PRO A 91 14.52 -0.96 -17.02
C PRO A 91 15.43 -2.20 -17.02
N VAL A 92 16.76 -2.03 -17.07
CA VAL A 92 17.73 -3.14 -17.03
C VAL A 92 17.67 -3.89 -15.69
N PHE A 93 17.47 -3.16 -14.59
CA PHE A 93 17.35 -3.73 -13.25
C PHE A 93 15.92 -4.06 -12.83
N ALA A 94 14.90 -3.69 -13.60
CA ALA A 94 13.51 -3.78 -13.20
C ALA A 94 13.07 -5.23 -12.89
N ASP A 95 13.44 -6.18 -13.73
CA ASP A 95 13.15 -7.60 -13.49
C ASP A 95 13.91 -8.16 -12.28
N VAL A 96 15.17 -7.73 -12.08
CA VAL A 96 15.97 -8.14 -10.92
C VAL A 96 15.34 -7.62 -9.64
N LEU A 97 14.92 -6.35 -9.61
CA LEU A 97 14.25 -5.74 -8.46
C LEU A 97 12.88 -6.38 -8.17
N ARG A 98 12.12 -6.75 -9.20
CA ARG A 98 10.90 -7.55 -9.05
C ARG A 98 11.20 -8.88 -8.39
N ASP A 99 12.24 -9.59 -8.83
CA ASP A 99 12.61 -10.90 -8.29
C ASP A 99 13.15 -10.81 -6.85
N VAL A 100 13.97 -9.79 -6.56
CA VAL A 100 14.37 -9.41 -5.20
C VAL A 100 13.15 -9.22 -4.32
N HIS A 101 12.18 -8.43 -4.79
CA HIS A 101 10.98 -8.15 -4.00
C HIS A 101 10.18 -9.42 -3.74
N ALA A 102 9.93 -10.21 -4.78
CA ALA A 102 9.19 -11.47 -4.69
C ALA A 102 9.87 -12.45 -3.71
N ARG A 103 11.21 -12.51 -3.68
CA ARG A 103 11.96 -13.31 -2.72
C ARG A 103 11.82 -12.78 -1.29
N LEU A 104 11.89 -11.47 -1.12
CA LEU A 104 11.81 -10.79 0.17
C LEU A 104 10.45 -11.00 0.86
N ILE A 105 9.36 -11.02 0.09
CA ILE A 105 8.00 -11.30 0.59
C ILE A 105 7.60 -12.78 0.54
N GLY A 106 8.54 -13.69 0.24
CA GLY A 106 8.28 -15.14 0.26
C GLY A 106 7.42 -15.67 -0.90
N GLN A 107 7.06 -14.85 -1.89
CA GLN A 107 6.38 -15.32 -3.12
C GLN A 107 7.31 -16.16 -4.02
N ARG A 108 8.63 -15.97 -3.88
CA ARG A 108 9.65 -16.76 -4.59
C ARG A 108 10.53 -17.50 -3.59
N HIS A 109 10.66 -18.82 -3.76
CA HIS A 109 11.50 -19.67 -2.91
C HIS A 109 12.91 -19.90 -3.48
N THR A 110 13.11 -19.63 -4.77
CA THR A 110 14.42 -19.75 -5.42
C THR A 110 15.26 -18.51 -5.20
N ALA A 111 16.59 -18.67 -5.20
CA ALA A 111 17.49 -17.53 -5.15
C ALA A 111 17.30 -16.63 -6.37
N VAL A 112 17.48 -15.33 -6.17
CA VAL A 112 17.43 -14.34 -7.25
C VAL A 112 18.68 -14.51 -8.11
N GLN A 113 18.48 -14.60 -9.42
CA GLN A 113 19.55 -14.83 -10.38
C GLN A 113 19.54 -13.73 -11.43
N ILE A 114 20.73 -13.19 -11.71
CA ILE A 114 20.95 -12.29 -12.84
C ILE A 114 21.48 -13.15 -13.98
N SER A 115 20.68 -13.24 -15.04
CA SER A 115 21.00 -14.06 -16.21
C SER A 115 22.22 -13.52 -16.98
N PRO A 116 22.89 -14.34 -17.80
CA PRO A 116 24.04 -13.88 -18.59
C PRO A 116 23.68 -12.75 -19.57
N ALA A 117 22.47 -12.78 -20.14
CA ALA A 117 21.97 -11.70 -21.00
C ALA A 117 21.83 -10.37 -20.23
N GLN A 118 21.27 -10.41 -19.02
CA GLN A 118 21.20 -9.23 -18.15
C GLN A 118 22.59 -8.76 -17.72
N LEU A 119 23.53 -9.66 -17.47
CA LEU A 119 24.91 -9.28 -17.14
C LEU A 119 25.57 -8.52 -18.29
N VAL A 120 25.34 -8.90 -19.56
CA VAL A 120 25.84 -8.14 -20.72
C VAL A 120 25.29 -6.72 -20.71
N GLU A 121 24.00 -6.54 -20.45
CA GLU A 121 23.38 -5.22 -20.40
C GLU A 121 23.89 -4.36 -19.23
N ILE A 122 24.05 -4.97 -18.06
CA ILE A 122 24.50 -4.32 -16.82
C ILE A 122 25.98 -3.94 -16.89
N THR A 123 26.82 -4.84 -17.40
CA THR A 123 28.28 -4.65 -17.48
C THR A 123 28.74 -4.00 -18.77
N ARG A 124 27.85 -3.88 -19.77
CA ARG A 124 28.14 -3.41 -21.12
C ARG A 124 29.27 -4.20 -21.80
N ASP A 125 29.44 -5.47 -21.45
CA ASP A 125 30.48 -6.36 -21.98
C ASP A 125 29.90 -7.68 -22.48
N GLN A 126 30.09 -7.98 -23.77
CA GLN A 126 29.56 -9.19 -24.40
C GLN A 126 30.18 -10.48 -23.82
N ARG A 127 31.38 -10.39 -23.23
CA ARG A 127 32.02 -11.54 -22.57
C ARG A 127 31.20 -12.07 -21.39
N ALA A 128 30.31 -11.25 -20.82
CA ALA A 128 29.44 -11.67 -19.73
C ALA A 128 28.39 -12.71 -20.17
N SER A 129 28.14 -12.86 -21.47
CA SER A 129 27.14 -13.79 -22.01
C SER A 129 27.44 -15.26 -21.76
N VAL A 130 28.71 -15.63 -21.53
CA VAL A 130 29.14 -17.01 -21.26
C VAL A 130 29.31 -17.30 -19.77
N LEU A 131 29.16 -16.28 -18.91
CA LEU A 131 29.27 -16.45 -17.47
C LEU A 131 28.04 -17.19 -16.93
N PRO A 132 28.18 -17.98 -15.85
CA PRO A 132 27.02 -18.50 -15.13
C PRO A 132 26.20 -17.36 -14.51
N ALA A 133 24.92 -17.62 -14.25
CA ALA A 133 24.05 -16.65 -13.61
C ALA A 133 24.57 -16.22 -12.23
N VAL A 134 24.53 -14.92 -11.94
CA VAL A 134 24.98 -14.36 -10.66
C VAL A 134 23.86 -14.45 -9.65
N ILE A 135 24.13 -15.06 -8.50
CA ILE A 135 23.15 -15.21 -7.41
C ILE A 135 23.19 -13.96 -6.53
N VAL A 136 22.05 -13.31 -6.34
CA VAL A 136 21.89 -12.18 -5.42
C VAL A 136 21.38 -12.70 -4.07
N PRO A 137 22.14 -12.53 -2.97
CA PRO A 137 21.73 -13.02 -1.66
C PRO A 137 20.63 -12.11 -1.09
N VAL A 138 19.38 -12.51 -1.27
CA VAL A 138 18.20 -11.82 -0.73
C VAL A 138 17.55 -12.71 0.34
N PRO A 139 17.50 -12.25 1.60
CA PRO A 139 16.78 -12.99 2.63
C PRO A 139 15.27 -12.87 2.44
N GLU A 140 14.56 -13.90 2.88
CA GLU A 140 13.11 -13.85 3.03
C GLU A 140 12.77 -13.21 4.37
N LEU A 141 11.87 -12.23 4.37
CA LEU A 141 11.37 -11.61 5.59
C LEU A 141 10.06 -12.31 5.98
N GLY A 142 10.15 -13.28 6.89
CA GLY A 142 9.01 -14.13 7.26
C GLY A 142 7.77 -13.34 7.72
N ALA A 143 7.96 -12.18 8.35
CA ALA A 143 6.85 -11.28 8.71
C ALA A 143 6.11 -10.74 7.47
N LEU A 144 6.83 -10.39 6.41
CA LEU A 144 6.23 -9.91 5.16
C LEU A 144 5.56 -11.05 4.39
N ALA A 145 6.18 -12.23 4.35
CA ALA A 145 5.60 -13.42 3.73
C ALA A 145 4.29 -13.85 4.42
N THR A 146 4.26 -13.81 5.75
CA THR A 146 3.05 -14.08 6.52
C THR A 146 1.98 -13.03 6.24
N THR A 147 2.37 -11.75 6.17
CA THR A 147 1.45 -10.64 5.88
C THR A 147 0.83 -10.77 4.49
N ASP A 148 1.64 -11.09 3.47
CA ASP A 148 1.16 -11.30 2.09
C ASP A 148 0.18 -12.46 2.01
N THR A 149 0.54 -13.59 2.63
CA THR A 149 -0.32 -14.77 2.70
C THR A 149 -1.66 -14.45 3.37
N VAL A 150 -1.62 -13.78 4.54
CA VAL A 150 -2.84 -13.43 5.29
C VAL A 150 -3.72 -12.45 4.52
N LEU A 151 -3.14 -11.37 3.98
CA LEU A 151 -3.90 -10.38 3.22
C LEU A 151 -4.47 -10.97 1.94
N GLY A 152 -3.78 -11.92 1.30
CA GLY A 152 -4.20 -12.56 0.05
C GLY A 152 -5.61 -13.14 0.10
N TRP A 153 -5.99 -13.76 1.23
CA TRP A 153 -7.34 -14.28 1.44
C TRP A 153 -8.23 -13.36 2.28
N LEU A 154 -7.66 -12.61 3.23
CA LEU A 154 -8.44 -11.76 4.12
C LEU A 154 -9.11 -10.58 3.39
N VAL A 155 -8.37 -9.93 2.48
CA VAL A 155 -8.86 -8.78 1.71
C VAL A 155 -10.10 -9.12 0.86
N PRO A 156 -10.11 -10.19 0.02
CA PRO A 156 -11.30 -10.52 -0.76
C PRO A 156 -12.48 -10.92 0.12
N ILE A 157 -12.27 -11.69 1.19
CA ILE A 157 -13.35 -12.07 2.12
C ILE A 157 -13.95 -10.83 2.79
N ALA A 158 -13.12 -9.91 3.27
CA ALA A 158 -13.58 -8.66 3.88
C ALA A 158 -14.32 -7.77 2.88
N GLY A 159 -13.88 -7.73 1.62
CA GLY A 159 -14.57 -7.00 0.55
C GLY A 159 -15.96 -7.55 0.25
N ILE A 160 -16.10 -8.88 0.15
CA ILE A 160 -17.39 -9.55 -0.04
C ILE A 160 -18.31 -9.31 1.17
N ALA A 161 -17.79 -9.48 2.38
CA ALA A 161 -18.55 -9.25 3.61
C ALA A 161 -19.03 -7.80 3.72
N ALA A 162 -18.19 -6.83 3.39
CA ALA A 162 -18.55 -5.42 3.35
C ALA A 162 -19.73 -5.17 2.41
N LEU A 163 -19.65 -5.67 1.18
CA LEU A 163 -20.70 -5.50 0.17
C LEU A 163 -22.02 -6.13 0.61
N ALA A 164 -21.98 -7.36 1.13
CA ALA A 164 -23.18 -8.05 1.64
C ALA A 164 -23.82 -7.27 2.79
N LEU A 165 -23.04 -6.78 3.75
CA LEU A 165 -23.53 -6.00 4.89
C LEU A 165 -24.07 -4.63 4.46
N PHE A 166 -23.47 -3.98 3.45
CA PHE A 166 -24.01 -2.74 2.88
C PHE A 166 -25.37 -2.97 2.22
N VAL A 167 -25.55 -4.06 1.48
CA VAL A 167 -26.85 -4.43 0.89
C VAL A 167 -27.89 -4.68 1.97
N LEU A 168 -27.56 -5.46 3.01
CA LEU A 168 -28.46 -5.69 4.14
C LEU A 168 -28.82 -4.39 4.87
N CYS A 169 -27.85 -3.49 5.05
CA CYS A 169 -28.08 -2.19 5.64
C CYS A 169 -29.01 -1.32 4.76
N ALA A 170 -28.89 -1.37 3.43
CA ALA A 170 -29.77 -0.65 2.53
C ALA A 170 -31.22 -1.19 2.60
N LEU A 171 -31.38 -2.51 2.70
CA LEU A 171 -32.68 -3.17 2.86
C LEU A 171 -33.35 -2.85 4.21
N ALA A 172 -32.56 -2.59 5.26
CA ALA A 172 -33.06 -2.21 6.59
C ALA A 172 -33.67 -0.79 6.66
N ARG A 173 -33.67 -0.02 5.55
CA ARG A 173 -34.23 1.34 5.42
C ARG A 173 -33.82 2.32 6.55
N PRO A 174 -32.51 2.57 6.74
CA PRO A 174 -32.04 3.49 7.77
C PRO A 174 -32.49 4.94 7.51
N GLU A 175 -32.55 5.73 8.58
CA GLU A 175 -32.81 7.16 8.48
C GLU A 175 -31.67 7.86 7.71
N LYS A 176 -32.01 8.49 6.58
CA LYS A 176 -31.04 9.11 5.65
C LYS A 176 -30.05 10.05 6.35
N ALA A 177 -30.52 10.86 7.30
CA ALA A 177 -29.69 11.83 8.01
C ALA A 177 -28.63 11.16 8.90
N ALA A 178 -29.00 10.07 9.58
CA ALA A 178 -28.05 9.30 10.39
C ALA A 178 -27.00 8.63 9.51
N LEU A 179 -27.43 8.03 8.39
CA LEU A 179 -26.54 7.35 7.44
C LEU A 179 -25.51 8.31 6.83
N ILE A 180 -25.92 9.50 6.38
CA ILE A 180 -24.98 10.48 5.81
C ILE A 180 -23.94 10.92 6.84
N ARG A 181 -24.36 11.11 8.10
CA ARG A 181 -23.45 11.50 9.18
C ARG A 181 -22.43 10.39 9.49
N THR A 182 -22.88 9.14 9.62
CA THR A 182 -21.98 8.01 9.91
C THR A 182 -21.06 7.71 8.74
N LEU A 183 -21.56 7.83 7.50
CA LEU A 183 -20.73 7.73 6.29
C LEU A 183 -19.65 8.81 6.26
N GLY A 184 -19.99 10.06 6.60
CA GLY A 184 -19.02 11.15 6.68
C GLY A 184 -17.89 10.88 7.68
N ILE A 185 -18.23 10.43 8.89
CA ILE A 185 -17.23 10.03 9.90
C ILE A 185 -16.40 8.84 9.40
N GLY A 186 -17.07 7.85 8.79
CA GLY A 186 -16.40 6.69 8.20
C GLY A 186 -15.35 7.11 7.17
N LEU A 187 -15.70 7.96 6.20
CA LEU A 187 -14.75 8.42 5.18
C LEU A 187 -13.53 9.15 5.78
N VAL A 188 -13.71 9.93 6.85
CA VAL A 188 -12.59 10.57 7.56
C VAL A 188 -11.68 9.52 8.21
N VAL A 189 -12.25 8.53 8.89
CA VAL A 189 -11.48 7.42 9.48
C VAL A 189 -10.75 6.62 8.40
N LEU A 190 -11.44 6.32 7.30
CA LEU A 190 -10.87 5.60 6.15
C LEU A 190 -9.72 6.38 5.53
N ALA A 191 -9.79 7.72 5.46
CA ALA A 191 -8.70 8.55 4.97
C ALA A 191 -7.43 8.39 5.85
N VAL A 192 -7.59 8.45 7.18
CA VAL A 192 -6.48 8.26 8.12
C VAL A 192 -5.90 6.86 8.01
N LEU A 193 -6.74 5.84 7.96
CA LEU A 193 -6.29 4.45 7.80
C LEU A 193 -5.61 4.23 6.44
N THR A 194 -6.14 4.81 5.37
CA THR A 194 -5.55 4.74 4.02
C THR A 194 -4.12 5.30 4.04
N PHE A 195 -3.92 6.49 4.61
CA PHE A 195 -2.59 7.08 4.73
C PHE A 195 -1.65 6.22 5.59
N THR A 196 -2.17 5.69 6.70
CA THR A 196 -1.39 4.86 7.63
C THR A 196 -0.93 3.55 6.97
N PHE A 197 -1.84 2.82 6.34
CA PHE A 197 -1.54 1.52 5.73
C PHE A 197 -0.82 1.63 4.39
N ALA A 198 -1.07 2.67 3.60
CA ALA A 198 -0.44 2.82 2.30
C ALA A 198 0.94 3.48 2.36
N TRP A 199 1.23 4.29 3.39
CA TRP A 199 2.50 5.01 3.49
C TRP A 199 3.24 4.78 4.81
N ILE A 200 2.62 5.00 5.97
CA ILE A 200 3.31 4.92 7.27
C ILE A 200 3.84 3.50 7.53
N ILE A 201 2.99 2.48 7.40
CA ILE A 201 3.37 1.09 7.69
C ILE A 201 4.51 0.63 6.76
N PRO A 202 4.40 0.73 5.42
CA PRO A 202 5.49 0.34 4.52
C PRO A 202 6.79 1.13 4.73
N ARG A 203 6.69 2.39 5.16
CA ARG A 203 7.85 3.25 5.38
C ARG A 203 8.65 2.86 6.61
N PHE A 204 7.97 2.55 7.72
CA PHE A 204 8.62 2.44 9.02
C PHE A 204 8.71 1.01 9.56
N VAL A 205 7.80 0.10 9.19
CA VAL A 205 7.79 -1.26 9.76
C VAL A 205 8.92 -2.12 9.19
N PRO A 206 9.13 -2.23 7.86
CA PRO A 206 10.15 -3.12 7.30
C PRO A 206 11.59 -2.83 7.76
N PRO A 207 12.06 -1.56 7.84
CA PRO A 207 13.39 -1.25 8.34
C PRO A 207 13.62 -1.58 9.82
N VAL A 208 12.55 -1.70 10.62
CA VAL A 208 12.63 -2.08 12.04
C VAL A 208 12.73 -3.60 12.20
N LEU A 209 12.27 -4.37 11.21
CA LEU A 209 12.29 -5.84 11.25
C LEU A 209 13.64 -6.43 10.84
N THR A 210 14.49 -5.69 10.14
CA THR A 210 15.78 -6.18 9.65
C THR A 210 16.78 -5.06 9.38
N ASP A 211 18.06 -5.34 9.67
CA ASP A 211 19.18 -4.46 9.31
C ASP A 211 19.65 -4.67 7.85
N ASN A 212 19.05 -5.62 7.12
CA ASN A 212 19.43 -5.88 5.74
C ASN A 212 19.03 -4.71 4.82
N VAL A 213 19.94 -4.31 3.92
CA VAL A 213 19.71 -3.29 2.90
C VAL A 213 18.43 -3.53 2.10
N TRP A 214 18.12 -4.79 1.76
CA TRP A 214 16.91 -5.15 1.02
C TRP A 214 15.60 -4.88 1.78
N GLY A 215 15.63 -4.84 3.12
CA GLY A 215 14.47 -4.49 3.94
C GLY A 215 13.97 -3.06 3.72
N ARG A 216 14.78 -2.19 3.11
CA ARG A 216 14.41 -0.82 2.74
C ARG A 216 13.62 -0.73 1.44
N LEU A 217 13.56 -1.80 0.65
CA LEU A 217 12.87 -1.82 -0.63
C LEU A 217 11.39 -1.38 -0.50
N PRO A 218 10.56 -2.01 0.36
CA PRO A 218 9.24 -1.50 0.76
C PRO A 218 9.15 0.01 1.00
N SER A 219 10.11 0.56 1.76
CA SER A 219 10.08 1.95 2.19
C SER A 219 10.27 2.93 1.04
N ARG A 220 10.96 2.51 -0.04
CA ARG A 220 11.15 3.30 -1.27
C ARG A 220 9.98 3.17 -2.23
N LEU A 221 9.37 1.99 -2.30
CA LEU A 221 8.13 1.81 -3.07
C LEU A 221 7.01 2.70 -2.52
N ALA A 222 6.94 2.83 -1.19
CA ALA A 222 5.99 3.72 -0.52
C ALA A 222 6.23 5.20 -0.88
N ASP A 223 7.48 5.64 -0.98
CA ASP A 223 7.83 7.00 -1.40
C ASP A 223 7.35 7.29 -2.83
N GLY A 224 7.49 6.31 -3.74
CA GLY A 224 7.00 6.42 -5.12
C GLY A 224 5.47 6.50 -5.21
N ALA A 225 4.74 5.85 -4.31
CA ALA A 225 3.28 5.88 -4.24
C ALA A 225 2.71 7.10 -3.48
N LEU A 226 3.56 7.92 -2.86
CA LEU A 226 3.15 9.03 -1.99
C LEU A 226 2.17 10.01 -2.66
N PRO A 227 2.39 10.50 -3.91
CA PRO A 227 1.46 11.44 -4.53
C PRO A 227 0.04 10.88 -4.67
N LEU A 228 -0.07 9.59 -5.02
CA LEU A 228 -1.35 8.92 -5.18
C LEU A 228 -2.04 8.71 -3.83
N THR A 229 -1.30 8.30 -2.80
CA THR A 229 -1.86 8.08 -1.45
C THR A 229 -2.32 9.39 -0.80
N VAL A 230 -1.55 10.48 -0.96
CA VAL A 230 -1.94 11.82 -0.48
C VAL A 230 -3.19 12.30 -1.22
N GLY A 231 -3.24 12.16 -2.54
CA GLY A 231 -4.40 12.52 -3.35
C GLY A 231 -5.68 11.77 -2.91
N ALA A 232 -5.58 10.46 -2.74
CA ALA A 232 -6.69 9.63 -2.26
C ALA A 232 -7.14 10.02 -0.85
N THR A 233 -6.19 10.28 0.05
CA THR A 233 -6.45 10.70 1.44
C THR A 233 -7.19 12.04 1.49
N LEU A 234 -6.72 13.04 0.73
CA LEU A 234 -7.37 14.35 0.66
C LEU A 234 -8.77 14.27 0.06
N LEU A 235 -8.97 13.42 -0.94
CA LEU A 235 -10.28 13.18 -1.54
C LEU A 235 -11.26 12.56 -0.53
N LEU A 236 -10.84 11.51 0.17
CA LEU A 236 -11.66 10.86 1.20
C LEU A 236 -11.97 11.80 2.36
N LEU A 237 -10.97 12.54 2.84
CA LEU A 237 -11.11 13.49 3.93
C LEU A 237 -12.08 14.62 3.58
N SER A 238 -11.94 15.23 2.40
CA SER A 238 -12.82 16.31 1.93
C SER A 238 -14.24 15.83 1.71
N ALA A 239 -14.44 14.65 1.11
CA ALA A 239 -15.76 14.04 0.95
C ALA A 239 -16.42 13.75 2.30
N GLY A 240 -15.67 13.16 3.24
CA GLY A 240 -16.15 12.86 4.58
C GLY A 240 -16.58 14.11 5.36
N LEU A 241 -15.75 15.16 5.30
CA LEU A 241 -16.05 16.45 5.94
C LEU A 241 -17.28 17.12 5.32
N ALA A 242 -17.39 17.13 3.98
CA ALA A 242 -18.53 17.69 3.28
C ALA A 242 -19.84 16.98 3.66
N MET A 243 -19.84 15.64 3.73
CA MET A 243 -20.98 14.86 4.18
C MET A 243 -21.34 15.14 5.64
N PHE A 244 -20.34 15.23 6.51
CA PHE A 244 -20.55 15.53 7.93
C PHE A 244 -21.21 16.91 8.12
N VAL A 245 -20.67 17.96 7.49
CA VAL A 245 -21.23 19.32 7.54
C VAL A 245 -22.62 19.39 6.89
N GLY A 246 -22.82 18.71 5.77
CA GLY A 246 -24.12 18.63 5.09
C GLY A 246 -25.20 17.99 5.96
N SER A 247 -24.85 16.92 6.69
CA SER A 247 -25.78 16.25 7.61
C SER A 247 -26.24 17.18 8.75
N ALA A 248 -25.35 18.04 9.26
CA ALA A 248 -25.68 18.99 10.33
C ALA A 248 -26.68 20.06 9.88
N ARG A 249 -26.62 20.48 8.61
CA ARG A 249 -27.58 21.46 8.05
C ARG A 249 -28.98 20.86 7.84
N MET A 250 -29.09 19.59 7.42
CA MET A 250 -30.38 18.91 7.23
C MET A 250 -31.20 18.76 8.52
N GLY A 251 -30.56 18.67 9.69
CA GLY A 251 -31.26 18.57 10.96
C GLY A 251 -31.97 19.85 11.40
N ARG A 252 -31.50 21.03 10.93
CA ARG A 252 -32.04 22.34 11.34
C ARG A 252 -33.34 22.69 10.65
N THR A 253 -33.55 22.27 9.40
CA THR A 253 -34.75 22.65 8.62
C THR A 253 -36.05 22.00 9.11
N ARG A 254 -35.99 20.83 9.77
CA ARG A 254 -37.19 20.12 10.26
C ARG A 254 -37.81 20.70 11.54
N ARG A 255 -37.07 21.50 12.32
CA ARG A 255 -37.59 22.04 13.59
C ARG A 255 -38.45 23.29 13.43
N TRP A 256 -38.42 23.94 12.27
CA TRP A 256 -39.11 25.22 12.07
C TRP A 256 -40.57 25.10 11.61
N SER A 257 -41.02 23.89 11.25
CA SER A 257 -42.36 23.66 10.70
C SER A 257 -43.23 22.71 11.50
N GLN A 258 -42.81 22.27 12.70
CA GLN A 258 -43.79 21.74 13.65
C GLN A 258 -44.39 22.93 14.39
N PRO A 259 -45.61 23.39 14.04
CA PRO A 259 -46.31 24.34 14.89
C PRO A 259 -46.36 23.68 16.27
N VAL A 260 -45.82 24.37 17.27
CA VAL A 260 -46.07 24.02 18.67
C VAL A 260 -47.58 24.00 18.77
N SER A 261 -48.20 22.81 18.82
CA SER A 261 -49.59 22.71 19.21
C SER A 261 -49.61 23.12 20.68
N THR A 262 -49.73 24.42 20.91
CA THR A 262 -50.24 24.96 22.15
C THR A 262 -51.69 24.49 22.23
N TYR A 263 -51.88 23.21 22.54
CA TYR A 263 -53.13 22.71 23.09
C TYR A 263 -53.25 23.40 24.45
N ARG A 264 -53.74 24.64 24.39
CA ARG A 264 -54.12 25.43 25.54
C ARG A 264 -55.27 24.64 26.15
N TYR A 265 -54.97 23.90 27.20
CA TYR A 265 -55.94 23.20 28.03
C TYR A 265 -56.91 24.27 28.54
N ARG A 266 -58.01 24.47 27.80
CA ARG A 266 -59.09 25.36 28.20
C ARG A 266 -59.90 24.54 29.19
N GLU A 267 -59.55 24.63 30.46
CA GLU A 267 -60.41 24.17 31.55
C GLU A 267 -61.74 24.92 31.44
N GLU A 268 -62.74 24.30 30.83
CA GLU A 268 -64.13 24.69 30.95
C GLU A 268 -64.61 24.35 32.37
N ARG A 269 -64.20 25.15 33.36
CA ARG A 269 -64.89 25.21 34.65
C ARG A 269 -66.16 26.03 34.47
N ARG A 270 -67.27 25.36 34.14
CA ARG A 270 -68.62 25.83 34.48
C ARG A 270 -68.96 25.26 35.85
N TRP A 271 -69.15 26.14 36.83
CA TRP A 271 -69.86 25.82 38.06
C TRP A 271 -71.21 26.52 37.95
N SER A 272 -72.26 25.69 37.85
CA SER A 272 -73.65 26.04 38.12
C SER A 272 -73.88 26.15 39.62
#